data_AF-A0A6I0DQT6-F1
#
_entry.id   AF-A0A6I0DQT6-F1
#
_cell.length_a   1.000
_cell.length_b   1.000
_cell.length_c   1.000
_cell.angle_alpha   90.00
_cell.angle_beta   90.00
_cell.angle_gamma   90.00
#
_symmetry.space_group_name_H-M   'P 1'
#
loop_
_entity.id
_entity.type
_entity.pdbx_description
1 polymer ?
#
loop_
_entity_poly.entity_id
_entity_poly.type
_entity_poly.pdbx_seq_one_letter_code
_entity_poly.pdbx_strand_id
1 'polypeptide(L)'
;MIRSSVFALALTLTSPAISQPIEVAPEKQEQLQKSLTRLIFADQCNKRLDMPEIVEDAQKALINFLASAGVKNPSETASNALKKLADQPQEKEQTNFSLFNPTMCGKLATSLKQELGN
;
A
#
# COMPACT_ATOMS: atom_id res chain seq x y z
N MET A 1 -32.39 27.78 -2.96
CA MET A 1 -31.74 26.76 -2.10
C MET A 1 -31.44 25.55 -2.95
N ILE A 2 -30.24 25.46 -3.53
CA ILE A 2 -29.82 24.31 -4.32
C ILE A 2 -28.94 23.46 -3.42
N ARG A 3 -29.46 22.31 -2.99
CA ARG A 3 -28.70 21.31 -2.25
C ARG A 3 -27.68 20.71 -3.21
N SER A 4 -26.43 21.10 -3.06
CA SER A 4 -25.31 20.42 -3.72
C SER A 4 -25.27 18.97 -3.23
N SER A 5 -25.66 18.05 -4.10
CA SER A 5 -25.46 16.63 -3.92
C SER A 5 -23.95 16.34 -3.90
N VAL A 6 -23.42 16.04 -2.72
CA VAL A 6 -22.08 15.46 -2.57
C VAL A 6 -22.15 14.03 -3.10
N PHE A 7 -21.70 13.84 -4.33
CA PHE A 7 -21.45 12.51 -4.88
C PHE A 7 -20.23 11.92 -4.20
N ALA A 8 -20.44 11.21 -3.10
CA ALA A 8 -19.46 10.27 -2.57
C ALA A 8 -19.41 9.08 -3.53
N LEU A 9 -18.50 9.10 -4.51
CA LEU A 9 -18.14 7.89 -5.23
C LEU A 9 -17.39 6.97 -4.26
N ALA A 10 -18.15 6.12 -3.57
CA ALA A 10 -17.62 4.96 -2.88
C ALA A 10 -17.13 3.97 -3.93
N LEU A 11 -15.86 4.12 -4.34
CA LEU A 11 -15.12 3.06 -5.01
C LEU A 11 -14.90 1.96 -3.98
N THR A 12 -15.88 1.06 -3.87
CA THR A 12 -15.75 -0.20 -3.16
C THR A 12 -14.72 -1.05 -3.89
N LEU A 13 -13.45 -0.88 -3.55
CA LEU A 13 -12.50 -1.99 -3.63
C LEU A 13 -12.99 -3.03 -2.63
N THR A 14 -13.81 -3.97 -3.09
CA THR A 14 -14.18 -5.18 -2.33
C THR A 14 -12.98 -6.12 -2.31
N SER A 15 -11.93 -5.70 -1.60
CA SER A 15 -11.01 -6.59 -0.91
C SER A 15 -11.13 -6.21 0.56
N PRO A 16 -11.44 -7.16 1.47
CA PRO A 16 -11.59 -6.88 2.91
C PRO A 16 -10.27 -6.42 3.59
N ALA A 17 -9.17 -6.32 2.82
CA ALA A 17 -7.83 -6.01 3.28
C ALA A 17 -7.69 -4.64 4.00
N ILE A 18 -8.56 -3.66 3.76
CA ILE A 18 -8.49 -2.35 4.43
C ILE A 18 -9.91 -1.86 4.81
N SER A 19 -10.48 -2.42 5.88
CA SER A 19 -11.83 -2.06 6.39
C SER A 19 -12.03 -0.61 6.88
N GLN A 20 -11.06 0.30 6.71
CA GLN A 20 -11.26 1.73 6.97
C GLN A 20 -10.86 2.48 5.70
N PRO A 21 -11.79 3.21 5.05
CA PRO A 21 -11.45 4.05 3.92
C PRO A 21 -10.37 5.03 4.38
N ILE A 22 -9.19 4.98 3.76
CA ILE A 22 -8.19 6.01 3.97
C ILE A 22 -8.71 7.25 3.22
N GLU A 23 -9.23 8.20 3.96
CA GLU A 23 -9.78 9.44 3.41
C GLU A 23 -8.62 10.30 2.88
N VAL A 24 -8.54 10.42 1.55
CA VAL A 24 -7.65 11.33 0.84
C VAL A 24 -8.46 12.12 -0.19
N ALA A 25 -7.95 13.28 -0.60
CA ALA A 25 -8.56 14.06 -1.67
C ALA A 25 -8.65 13.22 -2.98
N PRO A 26 -9.69 13.42 -3.83
CA PRO A 26 -9.89 12.63 -5.05
C PRO A 26 -8.66 12.55 -5.95
N GLU A 27 -7.94 13.66 -6.12
CA GLU A 27 -6.71 13.76 -6.92
C GLU A 27 -5.52 12.97 -6.35
N LYS A 28 -5.62 12.51 -5.09
CA LYS A 28 -4.61 11.68 -4.41
C LYS A 28 -4.96 10.20 -4.38
N GLN A 29 -6.16 9.80 -4.82
CA GLN A 29 -6.60 8.41 -4.78
C GLN A 29 -5.72 7.46 -5.62
N GLU A 30 -5.30 7.90 -6.81
CA GLU A 30 -4.41 7.11 -7.66
C GLU A 30 -3.05 6.87 -6.99
N GLN A 31 -2.48 7.92 -6.37
CA GLN A 31 -1.22 7.81 -5.63
C GLN A 31 -1.37 6.91 -4.39
N LEU A 32 -2.50 6.99 -3.69
CA LEU A 32 -2.81 6.09 -2.57
C LEU A 32 -2.85 4.63 -3.03
N GLN A 33 -3.55 4.34 -4.13
CA GLN A 33 -3.62 2.98 -4.69
C GLN A 33 -2.23 2.46 -5.07
N LYS A 34 -1.40 3.30 -5.69
CA LYS A 34 -0.02 2.96 -6.03
C LYS A 34 0.82 2.63 -4.79
N SER A 35 0.74 3.45 -3.74
CA SER A 35 1.46 3.24 -2.48
C SER A 35 1.02 1.95 -1.77
N LEU A 36 -0.29 1.70 -1.70
CA LEU A 36 -0.84 0.47 -1.12
C LEU A 36 -0.46 -0.78 -1.93
N THR A 37 -0.47 -0.69 -3.26
CA THR A 37 -0.04 -1.80 -4.13
C THR A 37 1.44 -2.15 -3.89
N ARG A 38 2.29 -1.14 -3.72
CA ARG A 38 3.71 -1.35 -3.40
C ARG A 38 3.90 -1.97 -2.02
N LEU A 39 3.09 -1.59 -1.03
CA LEU A 39 3.09 -2.23 0.29
C LEU A 39 2.68 -3.71 0.23
N ILE A 40 1.65 -4.05 -0.55
CA ILE A 40 1.22 -5.43 -0.79
C ILE A 40 2.35 -6.23 -1.45
N PHE A 41 2.99 -5.66 -2.47
CA PHE A 41 4.08 -6.32 -3.17
C PHE A 41 5.29 -6.53 -2.27
N ALA A 42 5.62 -5.55 -1.42
CA ALA A 42 6.68 -5.67 -0.41
C ALA A 42 6.39 -6.78 0.60
N ASP A 43 5.17 -6.87 1.13
CA ASP A 43 4.74 -7.95 2.04
C ASP A 43 4.91 -9.33 1.40
N GLN A 44 4.53 -9.48 0.13
CA GLN A 44 4.69 -10.74 -0.60
C GLN A 44 6.16 -11.07 -0.87
N CYS A 45 6.99 -10.08 -1.22
CA CYS A 45 8.44 -10.27 -1.32
C CYS A 45 9.02 -10.76 0.00
N ASN A 46 8.61 -10.19 1.13
CA ASN A 46 9.06 -10.62 2.44
C ASN A 46 8.63 -12.06 2.76
N LYS A 47 7.35 -12.38 2.61
CA LYS A 47 6.80 -13.73 2.88
C LYS A 47 7.43 -14.83 2.02
N ARG A 48 7.96 -14.50 0.85
CA ARG A 48 8.50 -15.48 -0.13
C ARG A 48 10.02 -15.55 -0.16
N LEU A 49 10.69 -14.41 0.03
CA LEU A 49 12.12 -14.25 -0.20
C LEU A 49 12.87 -13.71 1.04
N ASP A 50 12.18 -13.58 2.18
CA ASP A 50 12.76 -13.10 3.45
C ASP A 50 13.47 -11.74 3.30
N MET A 51 12.70 -10.77 2.81
CA MET A 51 13.16 -9.39 2.60
C MET A 51 12.35 -8.45 3.52
N PRO A 52 12.71 -8.28 4.79
CA PRO A 52 11.97 -7.41 5.71
C PRO A 52 12.20 -5.92 5.42
N GLU A 53 13.40 -5.54 5.00
CA GLU A 53 13.82 -4.15 4.72
C GLU A 53 12.90 -3.44 3.69
N ILE A 54 12.45 -4.17 2.67
CA ILE A 54 11.55 -3.66 1.63
C ILE A 54 10.14 -3.34 2.19
N VAL A 55 9.70 -4.05 3.24
CA VAL A 55 8.44 -3.75 3.93
C VAL A 55 8.57 -2.46 4.72
N GLU A 56 9.70 -2.27 5.41
CA GLU A 56 9.98 -1.04 6.15
C GLU A 56 10.04 0.19 5.23
N ASP A 57 10.76 0.07 4.11
CA ASP A 57 10.83 1.11 3.09
C ASP A 57 9.45 1.43 2.49
N ALA A 58 8.65 0.40 2.17
CA ALA A 58 7.30 0.58 1.62
C ALA A 58 6.35 1.23 2.64
N GLN A 59 6.45 0.86 3.92
CA GLN A 59 5.68 1.47 5.00
C GLN A 59 6.07 2.94 5.17
N LYS A 60 7.37 3.26 5.18
CA LYS A 60 7.87 4.63 5.29
C LYS A 60 7.41 5.50 4.12
N ALA A 61 7.44 4.97 2.89
CA ALA A 61 6.92 5.68 1.71
C ALA A 61 5.42 5.96 1.84
N LEU A 62 4.63 4.98 2.31
CA LEU A 62 3.20 5.17 2.57
C LEU A 62 2.96 6.24 3.64
N ILE A 63 3.73 6.25 4.73
CA ILE A 63 3.62 7.28 5.79
C ILE A 63 3.86 8.67 5.22
N ASN A 64 4.92 8.84 4.42
CA ASN A 64 5.25 10.13 3.78
C ASN A 64 4.12 10.59 2.86
N PHE A 65 3.57 9.67 2.06
CA PHE A 65 2.42 9.97 1.21
C PHE A 65 1.20 10.42 2.04
N LEU A 66 0.80 9.64 3.04
CA LEU A 66 -0.37 9.93 3.88
C LEU A 66 -0.22 11.26 4.62
N ALA A 67 0.99 11.56 5.11
CA ALA A 67 1.30 12.85 5.73
C ALA A 67 1.14 14.00 4.73
N SER A 68 1.66 13.85 3.51
CA SER A 68 1.53 14.86 2.45
C SER A 68 0.07 15.04 1.95
N ALA A 69 -0.75 14.00 2.10
CA ALA A 69 -2.17 14.00 1.74
C ALA A 69 -3.08 14.55 2.86
N GLY A 70 -2.52 14.94 4.01
CA GLY A 70 -3.26 15.52 5.12
C GLY A 70 -4.04 14.51 5.97
N VAL A 71 -3.69 13.22 5.88
CA VAL A 71 -4.32 12.16 6.69
C VAL A 71 -3.94 12.34 8.15
N LYS A 72 -4.94 12.25 9.05
CA LYS A 72 -4.69 12.27 10.49
C LYS A 72 -3.99 10.96 10.91
N ASN A 73 -2.94 11.07 11.71
CA ASN A 73 -2.13 9.94 12.20
C ASN A 73 -1.59 9.01 11.08
N PRO A 74 -0.80 9.53 10.13
CA PRO A 74 -0.34 8.77 8.96
C PRO A 74 0.44 7.48 9.34
N SER A 75 1.23 7.53 10.42
CA SER A 75 1.97 6.38 10.93
C SER A 75 1.06 5.26 11.44
N GLU A 76 -0.01 5.61 12.16
CA GLU A 76 -0.99 4.64 12.68
C GLU A 76 -1.77 4.01 11.52
N THR A 77 -2.22 4.83 10.57
CA THR A 77 -2.92 4.35 9.37
C THR A 77 -2.06 3.39 8.55
N ALA A 78 -0.80 3.73 8.29
CA ALA A 78 0.12 2.86 7.56
C ALA A 78 0.41 1.56 8.31
N SER A 79 0.60 1.62 9.63
CA SER A 79 0.83 0.44 10.47
C SER A 79 -0.37 -0.49 10.51
N ASN A 80 -1.59 0.07 10.59
CA ASN A 80 -2.82 -0.69 10.53
C ASN A 80 -3.02 -1.37 9.16
N ALA A 81 -2.65 -0.69 8.06
CA ALA A 81 -2.67 -1.28 6.72
C ALA A 81 -1.68 -2.45 6.62
N LEU A 82 -0.44 -2.26 7.08
CA LEU A 82 0.57 -3.32 7.09
C LEU A 82 0.14 -4.52 7.94
N LYS A 83 -0.40 -4.28 9.15
CA LYS A 83 -0.89 -5.35 10.02
C LYS A 83 -1.96 -6.20 9.34
N LYS A 84 -2.94 -5.57 8.68
CA LYS A 84 -3.98 -6.29 7.91
C LYS A 84 -3.42 -7.11 6.75
N LEU A 85 -2.27 -6.73 6.19
CA LEU A 85 -1.58 -7.50 5.16
C LEU A 85 -0.79 -8.65 5.77
N ALA A 86 -0.07 -8.41 6.87
CA ALA A 86 0.69 -9.43 7.59
C ALA A 86 -0.22 -10.55 8.11
N ASP A 87 -1.41 -10.19 8.61
CA ASP A 87 -2.43 -11.15 9.09
C ASP A 87 -3.05 -11.98 7.95
N GLN A 88 -2.87 -11.59 6.68
CA GLN A 88 -3.35 -12.39 5.55
C GLN A 88 -2.40 -13.56 5.27
N PRO A 89 -2.94 -14.79 5.16
CA PRO A 89 -2.15 -15.94 4.80
C PRO A 89 -1.50 -15.72 3.44
N GLN A 90 -0.29 -16.24 3.26
CA GLN A 90 0.39 -16.22 1.99
C GLN A 90 -0.47 -16.96 0.95
N GLU A 91 -0.99 -16.24 -0.04
CA GLU A 91 -1.69 -16.88 -1.15
C GLU A 91 -0.69 -17.74 -1.91
N LYS A 92 -1.00 -19.03 -2.03
CA LYS A 92 -0.24 -19.94 -2.89
C LYS A 92 -0.45 -19.49 -4.33
N GLU A 93 0.62 -19.03 -4.98
CA GLU A 93 0.54 -18.76 -6.42
C GLU A 93 0.24 -20.09 -7.14
N GLN A 94 -0.84 -20.10 -7.93
CA GLN A 94 -1.28 -21.29 -8.65
C GLN A 94 -0.50 -21.52 -9.95
N THR A 95 0.47 -20.66 -10.27
CA THR A 95 1.18 -20.62 -11.56
C THR A 95 2.69 -20.82 -11.37
N ASN A 96 3.34 -21.41 -12.37
CA ASN A 96 4.81 -21.56 -12.42
C ASN A 96 5.57 -20.24 -12.57
N PHE A 97 4.86 -19.11 -12.75
CA PHE A 97 5.46 -17.79 -12.92
C PHE A 97 5.08 -16.94 -11.71
N SER A 98 6.02 -16.80 -10.78
CA SER A 98 5.84 -15.91 -9.63
C SER A 98 6.11 -14.47 -10.04
N LEU A 99 5.11 -13.61 -9.84
CA LEU A 99 5.31 -12.16 -9.95
C LEU A 99 6.28 -11.67 -8.86
N PHE A 100 6.38 -12.40 -7.75
CA PHE A 100 7.19 -12.09 -6.58
C PHE A 100 8.54 -12.82 -6.61
N ASN A 101 9.34 -12.54 -7.66
CA ASN A 101 10.69 -13.09 -7.82
C ASN A 101 11.78 -12.07 -7.42
N PRO A 102 13.04 -12.51 -7.20
CA PRO A 102 14.12 -11.63 -6.73
C PRO A 102 14.35 -10.39 -7.60
N THR A 103 14.19 -10.52 -8.92
CA THR A 103 14.35 -9.39 -9.85
C THR A 103 13.30 -8.32 -9.63
N MET A 104 12.03 -8.71 -9.50
CA MET A 104 10.93 -7.76 -9.29
C MET A 104 10.98 -7.15 -7.89
N CYS A 105 11.28 -7.95 -6.87
CA CYS A 105 11.47 -7.45 -5.50
C CYS A 105 12.66 -6.49 -5.40
N GLY A 106 13.78 -6.77 -6.10
CA GLY A 106 14.94 -5.87 -6.17
C GLY A 106 14.63 -4.55 -6.89
N LYS A 107 13.81 -4.57 -7.95
CA LYS A 107 13.31 -3.36 -8.61
C LYS A 107 12.44 -2.52 -7.69
N LEU A 108 11.54 -3.16 -6.92
CA LEU A 108 10.72 -2.44 -5.95
C LEU A 108 11.60 -1.82 -4.86
N ALA A 109 12.54 -2.57 -4.28
CA ALA A 109 13.47 -2.08 -3.26
C ALA A 109 14.26 -0.86 -3.76
N THR A 110 14.84 -0.94 -4.97
CA THR A 110 15.54 0.20 -5.59
C THR A 110 14.62 1.41 -5.76
N SER A 111 13.41 1.19 -6.25
CA SER A 111 12.44 2.25 -6.49
C SER A 111 11.96 2.93 -5.20
N LEU A 112 11.84 2.17 -4.10
CA LEU A 112 11.50 2.72 -2.78
C LEU A 112 12.66 3.54 -2.20
N LYS A 113 13.89 3.05 -2.30
CA LYS A 113 15.09 3.78 -1.86
C LYS A 113 15.24 5.12 -2.57
N GLN A 114 15.06 5.14 -3.90
CA GLN A 114 15.07 6.36 -4.70
C GLN A 114 14.01 7.38 -4.25
N GLU A 115 12.81 6.92 -3.91
CA GLU A 115 11.73 7.79 -3.42
C GLU A 115 12.03 8.35 -2.02
N LEU A 116 12.65 7.54 -1.17
CA LEU A 116 12.99 7.92 0.20
C LEU A 116 14.29 8.75 0.30
N GLY A 117 15.07 8.84 -0.78
CA GLY A 117 16.38 9.49 -0.78
C GLY A 117 17.46 8.68 -0.04
N ASN A 118 17.29 7.36 0.02
CA ASN A 118 18.18 6.40 0.68
C ASN A 118 19.11 5.67 -0.31
#